data_AF-A0A935KYG7-F1
#
_entry.id   AF-A0A935KYG7-F1
#
_cell.length_a   1.000
_cell.length_b   1.000
_cell.length_c   1.000
_cell.angle_alpha   90.00
_cell.angle_beta   90.00
_cell.angle_gamma   90.00
#
_symmetry.space_group_name_H-M   'P 1'
#
loop_
_entity.id
_entity.type
_entity.pdbx_description
1 polymer ?
#
loop_
_entity_poly.entity_id
_entity_poly.type
_entity_poly.pdbx_seq_one_letter_code
_entity_poly.pdbx_strand_id
1 'polypeptide(L)' 'MIVRRRSWLYRLAGQRFVHSVSFDRPVTALAVRELLKRTVGVPLELWARSRQDLVV' A
#
# COMPACT_ATOMS: atom_id res chain seq x y z
N MET A 1 -17.65 5.37 2.22
CA MET A 1 -16.82 6.03 1.18
C MET A 1 -15.59 5.18 0.92
N ILE A 2 -15.34 4.73 -0.33
CA ILE A 2 -14.18 3.88 -0.65
C ILE A 2 -12.97 4.79 -0.98
N VAL A 3 -11.90 4.67 -0.19
CA VAL A 3 -10.67 5.43 -0.40
C VAL A 3 -9.89 4.86 -1.59
N ARG A 4 -9.61 5.72 -2.58
CA ARG A 4 -8.72 5.42 -3.70
C ARG A 4 -7.47 6.30 -3.62
N ARG A 5 -6.29 5.70 -3.71
CA ARG A 5 -4.99 6.38 -3.67
C ARG A 5 -4.02 5.77 -4.67
N ARG A 6 -3.09 6.60 -5.16
CA ARG A 6 -2.04 6.16 -6.10
C ARG A 6 -0.86 5.51 -5.40
N SER A 7 -0.60 5.86 -4.14
CA SER A 7 0.56 5.33 -3.40
C SER A 7 0.10 4.70 -2.10
N TRP A 8 0.70 3.56 -1.80
CA TRP A 8 0.41 2.75 -0.63
C TRP A 8 1.71 2.29 0.00
N LEU A 9 1.68 2.16 1.31
CA LEU A 9 2.76 1.60 2.10
C LEU A 9 2.32 0.23 2.60
N TYR A 10 3.20 -0.76 2.56
CA TYR A 10 2.90 -2.09 3.06
C TYR A 10 4.10 -2.67 3.82
N ARG A 11 3.82 -3.61 4.71
CA ARG A 11 4.83 -4.40 5.42
C ARG A 11 4.41 -5.86 5.45
N LEU A 12 5.32 -6.75 5.06
CA LEU A 12 5.10 -8.19 5.18
C LEU A 12 5.49 -8.67 6.58
N ALA A 13 4.94 -9.81 7.01
CA ALA A 13 5.34 -10.44 8.26
C ALA A 13 6.84 -10.76 8.24
N GLY A 14 7.56 -10.38 9.30
CA GLY A 14 9.01 -10.55 9.41
C GLY A 14 9.86 -9.47 8.73
N GLN A 15 9.26 -8.53 7.99
CA GLN A 15 10.00 -7.39 7.45
C GLN A 15 10.18 -6.29 8.51
N ARG A 16 11.42 -5.80 8.65
CA ARG A 16 11.74 -4.69 9.55
C ARG A 16 11.28 -3.33 9.02
N PHE A 17 11.30 -3.16 7.70
CA PHE A 17 11.05 -1.89 7.04
C PHE A 17 9.73 -1.89 6.27
N VAL A 18 9.18 -0.69 6.08
CA VAL A 18 7.97 -0.46 5.28
C VAL A 18 8.37 -0.24 3.82
N HIS A 19 7.63 -0.85 2.91
CA HIS A 19 7.81 -0.72 1.47
C HIS A 19 6.71 0.16 0.87
N SER A 20 7.01 0.83 -0.24
CA SER A 20 6.04 1.63 -0.99
C SER A 20 5.72 1.01 -2.34
N VAL A 21 4.45 1.06 -2.72
CA VAL A 21 3.98 0.71 -4.07
C VAL A 21 3.14 1.86 -4.63
N SER A 22 3.37 2.19 -5.89
CA SER A 22 2.69 3.26 -6.60
C SER A 22 1.99 2.74 -7.86
N PHE A 23 0.89 3.39 -8.22
CA PHE A 23 0.00 3.00 -9.30
C PHE A 23 -0.31 4.20 -10.18
N ASP A 24 -0.42 3.98 -11.49
CA ASP A 24 -0.76 5.02 -12.47
C ASP A 24 -2.14 5.61 -12.22
N ARG A 25 -3.09 4.76 -11.82
CA ARG A 25 -4.47 5.14 -11.47
C ARG A 25 -4.71 4.96 -9.97
N PRO A 26 -5.55 5.80 -9.34
CA PRO A 26 -5.92 5.61 -7.94
C PRO A 26 -6.63 4.27 -7.71
N VAL A 27 -6.06 3.41 -6.87
CA VAL A 27 -6.60 2.08 -6.54
C VAL A 27 -7.07 2.03 -5.09
N THR A 28 -7.95 1.06 -4.80
CA THR A 28 -8.48 0.82 -3.45
C THR A 28 -7.53 -0.05 -2.64
N ALA A 29 -7.63 0.00 -1.30
CA ALA A 29 -6.89 -0.89 -0.41
C ALA A 29 -7.06 -2.37 -0.78
N LEU A 30 -8.27 -2.76 -1.21
CA LEU A 30 -8.58 -4.13 -1.62
C LEU A 30 -7.78 -4.54 -2.87
N ALA A 31 -7.77 -3.69 -3.90
CA ALA A 31 -7.01 -3.96 -5.12
C ALA A 31 -5.50 -4.06 -4.85
N VAL A 32 -4.97 -3.21 -3.97
CA VAL A 32 -3.57 -3.26 -3.54
C VAL A 32 -3.28 -4.56 -2.81
N ARG A 33 -4.15 -4.97 -1.88
CA ARG A 33 -3.99 -6.23 -1.14
C ARG A 33 -4.00 -7.44 -2.06
N GLU A 34 -4.90 -7.49 -3.04
CA GLU A 34 -4.95 -8.58 -4.02
C GLU A 34 -3.72 -8.61 -4.93
N LEU A 35 -3.20 -7.44 -5.34
CA LEU A 35 -1.94 -7.38 -6.07
C LEU A 35 -0.77 -7.89 -5.22
N LEU A 36 -0.65 -7.42 -3.98
CA LEU A 36 0.45 -7.79 -3.09
C LEU A 36 0.44 -9.31 -2.83
N LYS A 37 -0.74 -9.89 -2.56
CA LYS A 37 -0.90 -11.35 -2.38
C LYS A 37 -0.33 -12.17 -3.54
N ARG A 38 -0.51 -11.70 -4.78
CA ARG A 38 -0.06 -12.40 -6.00
C ARG A 38 1.42 -12.21 -6.31
N THR A 39 2.04 -11.16 -5.78
CA THR A 39 3.40 -10.73 -6.17
C THR A 39 4.42 -10.97 -5.08
N VAL A 40 4.12 -10.52 -3.86
CA VAL A 40 5.06 -10.51 -2.72
C VAL A 40 4.53 -11.25 -1.49
N GLY A 41 3.25 -11.65 -1.50
CA GLY A 41 2.59 -12.36 -0.41
C GLY A 41 1.58 -11.51 0.35
N VAL A 42 1.05 -12.05 1.46
CA VAL A 42 -0.01 -11.39 2.24
C VAL A 42 0.60 -10.29 3.11
N PRO A 43 0.24 -9.00 2.90
CA PRO A 43 0.73 -7.92 3.75
C PRO A 43 0.09 -7.99 5.14
N LEU A 44 0.94 -7.88 6.17
CA LEU A 44 0.54 -7.76 7.56
C LEU A 44 -0.10 -6.39 7.80
N GLU A 45 0.53 -5.34 7.27
CA GLU A 45 0.02 -3.97 7.35
C GLU A 45 -0.04 -3.32 5.96
N LEU A 46 -1.03 -2.45 5.79
CA LEU A 46 -1.27 -1.69 4.58
C LEU A 46 -1.81 -0.31 4.96
N TRP A 47 -1.08 0.73 4.56
CA TRP A 47 -1.44 2.13 4.81
C TRP A 47 -1.61 2.88 3.50
N ALA A 48 -2.62 3.74 3.46
CA ALA A 48 -2.80 4.69 2.38
C ALA A 48 -1.77 5.80 2.54
N ARG A 49 -0.93 6.04 1.52
CA ARG A 49 0.00 7.18 1.54
C ARG A 49 -0.75 8.41 1.04
N SER A 50 -0.92 9.41 1.90
CA SER A 50 -1.42 10.74 1.53
C SER A 50 -0.25 11.60 1.03
N ARG A 51 -0.54 12.56 0.16
CA ARG A 51 0.45 13.56 -0.27
C ARG A 51 0.94 14.43 0.90
N GLN A 52 0.15 14.51 1.97
CA GLN A 52 0.48 15.22 3.20
C GLN A 52 1.47 14.45 4.09
N ASP A 53 1.65 13.14 3.90
CA ASP A 53 2.58 12.32 4.70
C ASP A 53 4.05 12.52 4.30
N LEU A 54 4.32 13.40 3.32
CA LEU A 54 5.66 13.75 2.83
C LEU A 54 6.18 15.07 3.40
N VAL A 55 5.41 15.74 4.28
CA VAL A 55 5.82 16.99 4.92
C VAL A 55 6.38 16.66 6.31
N VAL A 56 7.66 16.31 6.37
CA VAL A 56 8.49 16.31 7.58
C VAL A 56 9.85 16.86 7.20
#